data_AF-A0A7S4DGF5-F1
#
_entry.id   AF-A0A7S4DGF5-F1
#
_cell.length_a   1.000
_cell.length_b   1.000
_cell.length_c   1.000
_cell.angle_alpha   90.00
_cell.angle_beta   90.00
_cell.angle_gamma   90.00
#
_symmetry.space_group_name_H-M   'P 1'
#
loop_
_entity.id
_entity.type
_entity.pdbx_description
1 polymer ?
#
loop_
_entity_poly.entity_id
_entity_poly.type
_entity_poly.pdbx_seq_one_letter_code
_entity_poly.pdbx_strand_id
1 'polypeptide(L)'
;KLDMRRTLSEAINIQVPYNFERVMYLLSGGQNQTEAMLKMEQTQVITLSKDLHAKLQDWVSTYRVEDSEMLGTVQNLWGCHKYLSDPHTAVGVNAAQKFLHGTQRPCGAVICLATAHACKFEDAIRKALGSKFWDGTVLNDPKLMPPTAGSLQKLPEISRGTFREGEDWTQRLREVIEGRYPEATLVTPHLGTLWFSNQAMAMLLGITTAVCFAAILSKFARRSKR
;
A
#
# COMPACT_ATOMS: atom_id res chain seq x y z
N LYS A 1 -3.51 19.07 -11.46
CA LYS A 1 -3.13 17.74 -10.92
C LYS A 1 -2.34 18.00 -9.65
N LEU A 2 -2.70 17.39 -8.52
CA LEU A 2 -1.89 17.50 -7.31
C LEU A 2 -0.56 16.76 -7.55
N ASP A 3 0.55 17.36 -7.15
CA ASP A 3 1.86 16.72 -7.23
C ASP A 3 2.00 15.71 -6.08
N MET A 4 2.41 14.47 -6.41
CA MET A 4 2.57 13.42 -5.41
C MET A 4 3.92 13.60 -4.72
N ARG A 5 3.89 13.83 -3.41
CA ARG A 5 5.11 13.77 -2.59
C ARG A 5 5.55 12.31 -2.45
N ARG A 6 6.72 11.99 -3.01
CA ARG A 6 7.33 10.67 -2.84
C ARG A 6 7.92 10.53 -1.45
N THR A 7 7.56 9.44 -0.77
CA THR A 7 8.14 9.01 0.50
C THR A 7 8.96 7.73 0.33
N LEU A 8 9.73 7.35 1.35
CA LEU A 8 10.51 6.10 1.36
C LEU A 8 9.63 4.84 1.46
N SER A 9 8.39 4.99 1.88
CA SER A 9 7.37 3.93 1.86
C SER A 9 6.61 3.95 0.53
N GLU A 10 7.30 3.56 -0.55
CA GLU A 10 6.82 3.78 -1.92
C GLU A 10 5.46 3.14 -2.23
N ALA A 11 5.15 1.98 -1.64
CA ALA A 11 3.92 1.25 -1.93
C ALA A 11 2.65 1.95 -1.40
N ILE A 12 2.79 2.93 -0.50
CA ILE A 12 1.69 3.73 0.05
C ILE A 12 1.70 5.19 -0.43
N ASN A 13 2.51 5.51 -1.45
CA ASN A 13 2.46 6.79 -2.17
C ASN A 13 1.23 6.83 -3.11
N ILE A 14 0.03 6.96 -2.52
CA ILE A 14 -1.25 6.85 -3.23
C ILE A 14 -1.94 8.23 -3.29
N GLN A 15 -2.43 8.61 -4.47
CA GLN A 15 -3.28 9.81 -4.63
C GLN A 15 -4.77 9.50 -4.50
N VAL A 16 -5.20 8.35 -5.02
CA VAL A 16 -6.61 7.95 -5.07
C VAL A 16 -6.79 6.59 -4.38
N PRO A 17 -7.40 6.55 -3.18
CA PRO A 17 -7.59 5.29 -2.45
C PRO A 17 -8.84 4.56 -2.95
N TYR A 18 -8.74 3.86 -4.09
CA TYR A 18 -9.91 3.23 -4.74
C TYR A 18 -10.73 2.29 -3.82
N ASN A 19 -10.09 1.59 -2.88
CA ASN A 19 -10.80 0.73 -1.91
C ASN A 19 -11.61 1.52 -0.86
N PHE A 20 -11.44 2.84 -0.76
CA PHE A 20 -12.22 3.68 0.15
C PHE A 20 -13.72 3.71 -0.22
N GLU A 21 -14.05 3.50 -1.49
CA GLU A 21 -15.44 3.33 -1.95
C GLU A 21 -16.14 2.20 -1.18
N ARG A 22 -15.46 1.07 -0.96
CA ARG A 22 -16.01 -0.08 -0.23
C ARG A 22 -16.27 0.25 1.23
N VAL A 23 -15.41 1.04 1.85
CA VAL A 23 -15.60 1.50 3.23
C VAL A 23 -16.84 2.38 3.33
N MET A 24 -17.00 3.34 2.41
CA MET A 24 -18.19 4.21 2.36
C MET A 24 -19.47 3.41 2.07
N TYR A 25 -19.43 2.44 1.16
CA TYR A 25 -20.54 1.53 0.88
C TYR A 25 -20.99 0.77 2.12
N LEU A 26 -20.05 0.18 2.88
CA LEU A 26 -20.37 -0.56 4.10
C LEU A 26 -20.95 0.35 5.19
N LEU A 27 -20.36 1.53 5.42
CA LEU A 27 -20.81 2.46 6.46
C LEU A 27 -22.14 3.14 6.14
N SER A 28 -22.48 3.28 4.86
CA SER A 28 -23.76 3.81 4.40
C SER A 28 -24.91 2.78 4.43
N GLY A 29 -24.62 1.51 4.79
CA GLY A 29 -25.63 0.44 4.76
C GLY A 29 -25.91 -0.08 3.35
N GLY A 30 -24.91 -0.05 2.47
CA GLY A 30 -25.00 -0.58 1.11
C GLY A 30 -25.46 0.44 0.05
N GLN A 31 -25.37 1.74 0.34
CA GLN A 31 -25.72 2.77 -0.64
C GLN A 31 -24.58 2.94 -1.65
N ASN A 32 -24.94 3.11 -2.92
CA ASN A 32 -23.98 3.31 -4.00
C ASN A 32 -23.17 4.61 -3.79
N GLN A 33 -21.85 4.55 -3.94
CA GLN A 33 -20.92 5.67 -3.77
C GLN A 33 -20.20 6.07 -5.06
N THR A 34 -20.57 5.48 -6.21
CA THR A 34 -19.91 5.71 -7.51
C THR A 34 -19.91 7.18 -7.91
N GLU A 35 -21.00 7.93 -7.68
CA GLU A 35 -21.04 9.37 -8.00
C GLU A 35 -20.00 10.17 -7.21
N ALA A 36 -19.82 9.85 -5.93
CA ALA A 36 -18.82 10.48 -5.09
C ALA A 36 -17.40 10.16 -5.57
N MET A 37 -17.16 8.92 -6.03
CA MET A 37 -15.87 8.49 -6.60
C MET A 37 -15.57 9.17 -7.94
N LEU A 38 -16.56 9.29 -8.83
CA LEU A 38 -16.42 10.01 -10.11
C LEU A 38 -16.10 11.49 -9.87
N LYS A 39 -16.79 12.12 -8.91
CA LYS A 39 -16.51 13.50 -8.53
C LYS A 39 -15.11 13.66 -7.93
N MET A 40 -14.67 12.70 -7.11
CA MET A 40 -13.31 12.70 -6.56
C MET A 40 -12.26 12.55 -7.67
N GLU A 41 -12.48 11.73 -8.69
CA GLU A 41 -11.55 11.60 -9.81
C GLU A 41 -11.37 12.95 -10.55
N GLN A 42 -12.48 13.66 -10.78
CA GLN A 42 -12.48 14.96 -11.46
C GLN A 42 -11.90 16.09 -10.60
N THR A 43 -12.25 16.12 -9.31
CA THR A 43 -11.97 17.27 -8.43
C THR A 43 -10.83 17.05 -7.45
N GLN A 44 -10.39 15.79 -7.28
CA GLN A 44 -9.45 15.34 -6.24
C GLN A 44 -9.94 15.59 -4.81
N VAL A 45 -11.24 15.83 -4.64
CA VAL A 45 -11.88 16.12 -3.35
C VAL A 45 -13.11 15.25 -3.19
N ILE A 46 -13.27 14.66 -2.01
CA ILE A 46 -14.49 13.98 -1.60
C ILE A 46 -15.00 14.59 -0.28
N THR A 47 -16.28 14.95 -0.24
CA THR A 47 -16.93 15.48 0.96
C THR A 47 -17.90 14.44 1.49
N LEU A 48 -17.64 13.93 2.69
CA LEU A 48 -18.53 12.98 3.35
C LEU A 48 -19.71 13.71 4.00
N SER A 49 -20.87 13.05 4.02
CA SER A 49 -21.99 13.52 4.85
C SER A 49 -21.61 13.47 6.33
N LYS A 50 -22.24 14.31 7.17
CA LYS A 50 -21.96 14.33 8.61
C LYS A 50 -22.18 12.95 9.26
N ASP A 51 -23.23 12.24 8.86
CA ASP A 51 -23.53 10.88 9.33
C ASP A 51 -22.44 9.88 8.93
N LEU A 52 -22.05 9.86 7.65
CA LEU A 52 -21.02 8.94 7.17
C LEU A 52 -19.65 9.23 7.80
N HIS A 53 -19.33 10.52 7.98
CA HIS A 53 -18.10 10.93 8.65
C HIS A 53 -18.09 10.52 10.13
N ALA A 54 -19.19 10.71 10.87
CA ALA A 54 -19.30 10.27 12.26
C ALA A 54 -19.14 8.74 12.39
N LYS A 55 -19.80 7.98 11.52
CA LYS A 55 -19.65 6.52 11.45
C LYS A 55 -18.21 6.11 11.16
N LEU A 56 -17.51 6.81 10.26
CA LEU A 56 -16.11 6.53 9.96
C LEU A 56 -15.22 6.76 11.20
N GLN A 57 -15.42 7.86 11.91
CA GLN A 57 -14.67 8.21 13.12
C GLN A 57 -14.90 7.22 14.28
N ASP A 58 -16.05 6.56 14.33
CA ASP A 58 -16.34 5.51 15.32
C ASP A 58 -15.49 4.25 15.14
N TRP A 59 -15.00 3.99 13.91
CA TRP A 59 -14.27 2.76 13.57
C TRP A 59 -12.80 2.98 13.25
N VAL A 60 -12.44 4.16 12.73
CA VAL A 60 -11.11 4.41 12.16
C VAL A 60 -10.50 5.65 12.80
N SER A 61 -9.26 5.50 13.27
CA SER A 61 -8.36 6.60 13.59
C SER A 61 -7.21 6.60 12.59
N THR A 62 -6.78 7.78 12.15
CA THR A 62 -5.70 7.93 11.16
C THR A 62 -4.57 8.78 11.72
N TYR A 63 -3.36 8.48 11.29
CA TYR A 63 -2.15 9.20 11.69
C TYR A 63 -1.29 9.43 10.46
N ARG A 64 -0.60 10.57 10.44
CA ARG A 64 0.44 10.86 9.47
C ARG A 64 1.80 10.58 10.10
N VAL A 65 2.69 9.97 9.32
CA VAL A 65 4.07 9.67 9.70
C VAL A 65 4.96 10.22 8.59
N GLU A 66 5.90 11.09 8.94
CA GLU A 66 6.91 11.59 8.01
C GLU A 66 8.08 10.61 7.90
N ASP A 67 8.88 10.70 6.83
CA ASP A 67 10.04 9.82 6.62
C ASP A 67 11.02 9.84 7.80
N SER A 68 11.25 11.00 8.44
CA SER A 68 12.13 11.09 9.61
C SER A 68 11.61 10.29 10.81
N GLU A 69 10.30 10.30 11.05
CA GLU A 69 9.65 9.54 12.11
C GLU A 69 9.68 8.04 11.81
N MET A 70 9.45 7.67 10.56
CA MET A 70 9.54 6.30 10.08
C MET A 70 10.96 5.74 10.25
N LEU A 71 11.98 6.49 9.81
CA LEU A 71 13.39 6.11 9.95
C LEU A 71 13.78 5.93 11.42
N GLY A 72 13.35 6.87 12.30
CA GLY A 72 13.53 6.74 13.74
C GLY A 72 12.84 5.51 14.32
N THR A 73 11.68 5.12 13.77
CA THR A 73 10.97 3.90 14.19
C THR A 73 11.73 2.63 13.79
N VAL A 74 12.31 2.58 12.58
CA VAL A 74 13.19 1.48 12.14
C VAL A 74 14.40 1.36 13.07
N GLN A 75 15.05 2.48 13.40
CA GLN A 75 16.18 2.52 14.32
C GLN A 75 15.80 1.99 15.71
N ASN A 76 14.67 2.43 16.25
CA ASN A 76 14.19 2.01 17.56
C ASN A 76 13.83 0.53 17.61
N LEU A 77 13.15 0.00 16.60
CA LEU A 77 12.79 -1.43 16.54
C LEU A 77 14.04 -2.32 16.48
N TRP A 78 15.04 -1.92 15.70
CA TRP A 78 16.33 -2.63 15.67
C TRP A 78 17.09 -2.49 17.00
N GLY A 79 17.16 -1.28 17.56
CA GLY A 79 17.88 -0.99 18.78
C GLY A 79 17.35 -1.74 20.00
N CYS A 80 16.03 -1.68 20.20
CA CYS A 80 15.37 -2.21 21.39
C CYS A 80 14.97 -3.70 21.27
N HIS A 81 14.65 -4.16 20.06
CA HIS A 81 14.04 -5.49 19.87
C HIS A 81 14.80 -6.39 18.89
N LYS A 82 15.85 -5.88 18.24
CA LYS A 82 16.54 -6.58 17.13
C LYS A 82 15.58 -7.01 16.02
N TYR A 83 14.48 -6.27 15.85
CA TYR A 83 13.50 -6.49 14.81
C TYR A 83 13.73 -5.49 13.68
N LEU A 84 14.16 -5.98 12.52
CA LEU A 84 14.37 -5.15 11.34
C LEU A 84 13.05 -5.05 10.55
N SER A 85 12.31 -3.98 10.75
CA SER A 85 11.07 -3.69 10.02
C SER A 85 11.33 -3.06 8.66
N ASP A 86 10.47 -3.35 7.69
CA ASP A 86 10.38 -2.56 6.46
C ASP A 86 9.76 -1.16 6.72
N PRO A 87 9.93 -0.16 5.83
CA PRO A 87 9.42 1.20 6.05
C PRO A 87 7.89 1.27 6.23
N HIS A 88 7.10 0.41 5.57
CA HIS A 88 5.64 0.40 5.69
C HIS A 88 5.18 -0.11 7.06
N THR A 89 5.83 -1.17 7.55
CA THR A 89 5.62 -1.68 8.91
C THR A 89 6.00 -0.62 9.95
N ALA A 90 7.13 0.08 9.76
CA ALA A 90 7.56 1.15 10.65
C ALA A 90 6.56 2.32 10.71
N VAL A 91 5.93 2.70 9.58
CA VAL A 91 4.82 3.66 9.57
C VAL A 91 3.65 3.17 10.44
N GLY A 92 3.26 1.90 10.29
CA GLY A 92 2.18 1.31 11.09
C GLY A 92 2.49 1.29 12.59
N VAL A 93 3.71 0.92 12.98
CA VAL A 93 4.16 0.92 14.37
C VAL A 93 4.20 2.34 14.94
N ASN A 94 4.70 3.32 14.18
CA ASN A 94 4.74 4.71 14.62
C ASN A 94 3.31 5.26 14.85
N ALA A 95 2.39 4.99 13.90
CA ALA A 95 0.99 5.36 14.04
C ALA A 95 0.34 4.72 15.28
N ALA A 96 0.63 3.44 15.54
CA ALA A 96 0.17 2.75 16.74
C ALA A 96 0.71 3.39 18.03
N GLN A 97 1.99 3.78 18.07
CA GLN A 97 2.58 4.49 19.21
C GLN A 97 1.91 5.86 19.43
N LYS A 98 1.69 6.64 18.36
CA LYS A 98 0.96 7.91 18.42
C LYS A 98 -0.46 7.73 18.95
N PHE A 99 -1.15 6.67 18.51
CA PHE A 99 -2.46 6.32 19.04
C PHE A 99 -2.44 6.02 20.53
N LEU A 100 -1.51 5.17 20.97
CA LEU A 100 -1.37 4.77 22.37
C LEU A 100 -1.04 5.95 23.29
N HIS A 101 -0.17 6.88 22.85
CA HIS A 101 0.16 8.07 23.63
C HIS A 101 -0.97 9.10 23.65
N GLY A 102 -1.75 9.20 22.57
CA GLY A 102 -2.83 10.18 22.43
C GLY A 102 -4.16 9.76 23.05
N THR A 103 -4.29 8.50 23.48
CA THR A 103 -5.55 7.96 24.00
C THR A 103 -5.46 7.63 25.48
N GLN A 104 -6.47 8.04 26.25
CA GLN A 104 -6.68 7.58 27.63
C GLN A 104 -7.58 6.33 27.68
N ARG A 105 -8.01 5.82 26.51
CA ARG A 105 -8.92 4.67 26.46
C ARG A 105 -8.15 3.41 26.86
N PRO A 106 -8.74 2.53 27.71
CA PRO A 106 -8.19 1.21 27.92
C PRO A 106 -8.09 0.49 26.57
N CYS A 107 -6.87 0.25 26.10
CA CYS A 107 -6.65 -0.49 24.88
C CYS A 107 -6.35 -1.95 25.21
N GLY A 108 -6.91 -2.87 24.44
CA GLY A 108 -6.41 -4.25 24.39
C GLY A 108 -5.03 -4.30 23.73
N ALA A 109 -4.57 -5.51 23.40
CA ALA A 109 -3.37 -5.69 22.59
C ALA A 109 -3.48 -4.92 21.27
N VAL A 110 -2.44 -4.16 20.91
CA VAL A 110 -2.34 -3.48 19.62
C VAL A 110 -1.55 -4.36 18.67
N ILE A 111 -2.11 -4.62 17.50
CA ILE A 111 -1.51 -5.46 16.47
C ILE A 111 -1.12 -4.56 15.29
N CYS A 112 0.16 -4.58 14.92
CA CYS A 112 0.66 -3.93 13.72
C CYS A 112 0.85 -4.98 12.62
N LEU A 113 0.33 -4.72 11.43
CA LEU A 113 0.52 -5.61 10.28
C LEU A 113 1.89 -5.36 9.67
N ALA A 114 2.73 -6.39 9.66
CA ALA A 114 3.99 -6.36 8.94
C ALA A 114 3.74 -6.67 7.46
N THR A 115 3.70 -5.64 6.61
CA THR A 115 3.19 -5.77 5.23
C THR A 115 4.24 -6.24 4.23
N ALA A 116 5.52 -6.14 4.57
CA ALA A 116 6.61 -6.58 3.69
C ALA A 116 7.86 -6.98 4.48
N HIS A 117 8.79 -7.63 3.77
CA HIS A 117 10.11 -7.95 4.30
C HIS A 117 11.08 -6.78 4.08
N ALA A 118 11.94 -6.47 5.07
CA ALA A 118 12.87 -5.34 5.01
C ALA A 118 13.88 -5.41 3.85
N CYS A 119 14.26 -6.62 3.42
CA CYS A 119 15.18 -6.83 2.29
C CYS A 119 14.69 -6.22 0.96
N LYS A 120 13.38 -5.93 0.83
CA LYS A 120 12.81 -5.30 -0.36
C LYS A 120 13.08 -3.79 -0.44
N PHE A 121 13.60 -3.17 0.62
CA PHE A 121 13.69 -1.71 0.75
C PHE A 121 15.07 -1.25 1.21
N GLU A 122 16.10 -1.64 0.46
CA GLU A 122 17.51 -1.31 0.71
C GLU A 122 17.72 0.18 1.04
N ASP A 123 17.21 1.08 0.20
CA ASP A 123 17.43 2.52 0.37
C ASP A 123 16.90 3.05 1.71
N ALA A 124 15.73 2.59 2.15
CA ALA A 124 15.15 3.00 3.42
C ALA A 124 15.99 2.47 4.60
N ILE A 125 16.44 1.22 4.53
CA ILE A 125 17.25 0.61 5.59
C ILE A 125 18.65 1.23 5.64
N ARG A 126 19.27 1.52 4.50
CA ARG A 126 20.55 2.25 4.43
C ARG A 126 20.43 3.65 5.03
N LYS A 127 19.32 4.36 4.78
CA LYS A 127 19.05 5.67 5.39
C LYS A 127 18.82 5.59 6.90
N ALA A 128 18.16 4.53 7.39
CA ALA A 128 17.88 4.36 8.81
C ALA A 128 19.10 3.89 9.61
N LEU A 129 19.82 2.87 9.14
CA LEU A 129 20.84 2.13 9.90
C LEU A 129 22.25 2.22 9.30
N GLY A 130 22.39 2.87 8.14
CA GLY A 130 23.66 3.10 7.45
C GLY A 130 24.05 1.98 6.48
N SER A 131 24.83 2.33 5.45
CA SER A 131 25.30 1.37 4.44
C SER A 131 26.12 0.22 5.02
N LYS A 132 26.98 0.50 6.01
CA LYS A 132 27.78 -0.55 6.69
C LYS A 132 26.90 -1.59 7.39
N PHE A 133 25.73 -1.19 7.91
CA PHE A 133 24.79 -2.12 8.50
C PHE A 133 24.16 -3.01 7.43
N TRP A 134 23.73 -2.43 6.32
CA TRP A 134 23.18 -3.21 5.21
C TRP A 134 24.20 -4.22 4.66
N ASP A 135 25.36 -3.75 4.25
CA ASP A 135 26.40 -4.56 3.60
C ASP A 135 27.02 -5.58 4.57
N GLY A 136 27.20 -5.20 5.84
CA GLY A 136 27.87 -6.04 6.84
C GLY A 136 26.93 -6.97 7.62
N THR A 137 25.66 -6.59 7.79
CA THR A 137 24.69 -7.35 8.61
C THR A 137 23.56 -7.93 7.77
N VAL A 138 22.82 -7.09 7.04
CA VAL A 138 21.61 -7.54 6.34
C VAL A 138 21.94 -8.55 5.24
N LEU A 139 22.92 -8.25 4.38
CA LEU A 139 23.30 -9.13 3.27
C LEU A 139 23.92 -10.47 3.74
N ASN A 140 24.45 -10.51 4.96
CA ASN A 140 25.19 -11.67 5.49
C ASN A 140 24.36 -12.52 6.47
N ASP A 141 23.20 -12.05 6.90
CA ASP A 141 22.30 -12.80 7.78
C ASP A 141 21.16 -13.43 6.96
N PRO A 142 21.05 -14.77 6.86
CA PRO A 142 20.00 -15.44 6.08
C PRO A 142 18.58 -15.18 6.60
N LYS A 143 18.41 -14.68 7.83
CA LYS A 143 17.11 -14.24 8.37
C LYS A 143 16.73 -12.85 7.86
N LEU A 144 17.71 -11.98 7.63
CA LEU A 144 17.49 -10.60 7.17
C LEU A 144 17.55 -10.48 5.64
N MET A 145 18.32 -11.36 4.98
CA MET A 145 18.35 -11.57 3.55
C MET A 145 18.05 -13.04 3.26
N PRO A 146 16.77 -13.41 3.05
CA PRO A 146 16.40 -14.78 2.73
C PRO A 146 17.18 -15.29 1.50
N PRO A 147 17.71 -16.53 1.51
CA PRO A 147 18.51 -17.05 0.39
C PRO A 147 17.80 -16.98 -0.96
N THR A 148 16.47 -17.16 -0.96
CA THR A 148 15.63 -17.01 -2.16
C THR A 148 15.71 -15.59 -2.72
N ALA A 149 15.60 -14.56 -1.87
CA ALA A 149 15.73 -13.17 -2.29
C ALA A 149 17.17 -12.86 -2.75
N GLY A 150 18.18 -13.31 -1.99
CA GLY A 150 19.58 -13.12 -2.34
C GLY A 150 19.97 -13.77 -3.68
N SER A 151 19.39 -14.94 -4.01
CA SER A 151 19.65 -15.60 -5.29
C SER A 151 19.14 -14.83 -6.50
N LEU A 152 18.06 -14.03 -6.36
CA LEU A 152 17.47 -13.28 -7.47
C LEU A 152 18.39 -12.19 -7.99
N GLN A 153 19.25 -11.61 -7.12
CA GLN A 153 20.17 -10.54 -7.51
C GLN A 153 21.19 -10.97 -8.58
N LYS A 154 21.43 -12.28 -8.74
CA LYS A 154 22.39 -12.84 -9.69
C LYS A 154 21.72 -13.31 -10.99
N LEU A 155 20.40 -13.33 -11.04
CA LEU A 155 19.68 -13.79 -12.21
C LEU A 155 19.58 -12.65 -13.23
N PRO A 156 19.71 -12.94 -14.54
CA PRO A 156 19.51 -11.92 -15.56
C PRO A 156 18.04 -11.48 -15.58
N GLU A 157 17.81 -10.17 -15.65
CA GLU A 157 16.48 -9.64 -15.91
C GLU A 157 16.10 -9.86 -17.38
N ILE A 158 14.89 -10.36 -17.61
CA ILE A 158 14.35 -10.53 -18.95
C ILE A 158 13.27 -9.47 -19.17
N SER A 159 13.61 -8.43 -19.93
CA SER A 159 12.63 -7.45 -20.43
C SER A 159 12.28 -7.74 -21.89
N ARG A 160 11.01 -7.51 -22.28
CA ARG A 160 10.49 -7.74 -23.63
C ARG A 160 9.95 -6.43 -24.19
N GLY A 161 10.86 -5.69 -24.81
CA GLY A 161 10.57 -4.38 -25.41
C GLY A 161 11.00 -3.23 -24.51
N THR A 162 11.26 -2.11 -25.16
CA THR A 162 11.54 -0.83 -24.52
C THR A 162 10.44 0.12 -24.97
N PHE A 163 9.83 0.82 -24.02
CA PHE A 163 8.82 1.85 -24.28
C PHE A 163 9.47 3.20 -24.05
N ARG A 164 9.44 4.07 -25.05
CA ARG A 164 10.01 5.42 -24.97
C ARG A 164 8.92 6.44 -24.75
N GLU A 165 9.26 7.51 -24.07
CA GLU A 165 8.35 8.64 -23.91
C GLU A 165 7.98 9.22 -25.29
N GLY A 166 6.69 9.50 -25.50
CA GLY A 166 6.15 9.97 -26.77
C GLY A 166 5.71 8.87 -27.75
N GLU A 167 5.97 7.59 -27.45
CA GLU A 167 5.44 6.47 -28.26
C GLU A 167 3.97 6.18 -27.92
N ASP A 168 3.24 5.60 -28.88
CA ASP A 168 1.94 4.98 -28.59
C ASP A 168 2.15 3.65 -27.84
N TRP A 169 2.16 3.74 -26.51
CA TRP A 169 2.33 2.58 -25.65
C TRP A 169 1.21 1.55 -25.80
N THR A 170 0.00 1.97 -26.21
CA THR A 170 -1.13 1.06 -26.39
C THR A 170 -0.91 0.17 -27.60
N GLN A 171 -0.57 0.78 -28.74
CA GLN A 171 -0.22 0.04 -29.95
C GLN A 171 0.99 -0.86 -29.70
N ARG A 172 2.04 -0.32 -29.07
CA ARG A 172 3.27 -1.07 -28.81
C ARG A 172 3.04 -2.30 -27.93
N LEU A 173 2.22 -2.15 -26.89
CA LEU A 173 1.86 -3.26 -26.00
C LEU A 173 1.05 -4.32 -26.75
N ARG A 174 0.10 -3.89 -27.60
CA ARG A 174 -0.68 -4.79 -28.45
C ARG A 174 0.22 -5.65 -29.34
N GLU A 175 1.17 -5.02 -30.06
CA GLU A 175 2.13 -5.74 -30.92
C GLU A 175 2.93 -6.79 -30.14
N VAL A 176 3.39 -6.45 -28.93
CA VAL A 176 4.15 -7.38 -28.07
C VAL A 176 3.29 -8.56 -27.61
N ILE A 177 2.03 -8.31 -27.24
CA ILE A 177 1.11 -9.35 -26.78
C ILE A 177 0.70 -10.25 -27.95
N GLU A 178 0.21 -9.69 -29.05
CA GLU A 178 -0.25 -10.43 -30.23
C GLU A 178 0.91 -11.22 -30.87
N GLY A 179 2.12 -10.66 -30.90
CA GLY A 179 3.30 -11.39 -31.38
C GLY A 179 3.72 -12.58 -30.51
N ARG A 180 3.36 -12.59 -29.23
CA ARG A 180 3.65 -13.71 -28.30
C ARG A 180 2.52 -14.71 -28.19
N TYR A 181 1.30 -14.23 -28.28
CA TYR A 181 0.07 -14.99 -28.15
C TYR A 181 -0.76 -14.78 -29.42
N PRO A 182 -0.37 -15.38 -30.55
CA PRO A 182 -1.06 -15.19 -31.84
C PRO A 182 -2.53 -15.65 -31.81
N GLU A 183 -2.87 -16.55 -30.87
CA GLU A 183 -4.25 -17.00 -30.60
C GLU A 183 -5.05 -16.00 -29.74
N ALA A 184 -4.37 -15.08 -29.04
CA ALA A 184 -5.00 -14.03 -28.23
C ALA A 184 -5.37 -12.85 -29.12
N THR A 185 -6.35 -13.05 -30.01
CA THR A 185 -6.95 -11.93 -30.74
C THR A 185 -7.60 -11.01 -29.71
N LEU A 186 -6.98 -9.86 -29.44
CA LEU A 186 -7.58 -8.81 -28.61
C LEU A 186 -8.75 -8.19 -29.39
N VAL A 187 -9.91 -8.85 -29.29
CA VAL A 187 -11.18 -8.34 -29.80
C VAL A 187 -11.46 -7.04 -29.05
N THR A 188 -11.26 -5.90 -29.71
CA THR A 188 -11.88 -4.66 -29.29
C THR A 188 -13.36 -4.79 -29.61
N PRO A 189 -14.27 -4.86 -28.62
CA PRO A 189 -15.66 -4.69 -28.97
C PRO A 189 -15.80 -3.24 -29.43
N HIS A 190 -16.43 -3.03 -30.58
CA HIS A 190 -17.12 -1.77 -30.89
C HIS A 190 -18.35 -1.62 -29.97
N LEU A 191 -18.16 -1.73 -28.66
CA LEU A 191 -19.15 -1.37 -27.65
C LEU A 191 -18.85 0.07 -27.26
N GLY A 192 -19.71 0.97 -27.72
CA GLY A 192 -19.72 2.35 -27.25
C GLY A 192 -19.62 2.39 -25.72
N THR A 193 -18.70 3.22 -25.23
CA THR A 193 -18.72 3.75 -23.86
C THR A 193 -18.97 2.73 -22.75
N LEU A 194 -18.30 1.58 -22.79
CA LEU A 194 -18.03 0.82 -21.57
C LEU A 194 -16.61 1.13 -21.12
N TRP A 195 -16.53 2.10 -20.20
CA TRP A 195 -15.34 2.41 -19.42
C TRP A 195 -14.85 1.11 -18.75
N PHE A 196 -13.87 0.44 -19.36
CA PHE A 196 -13.00 -0.46 -18.64
C PHE A 196 -12.15 0.41 -17.72
N SER A 197 -12.62 0.61 -16.49
CA SER A 197 -11.76 1.10 -15.42
C SER A 197 -10.54 0.17 -15.35
N ASN A 198 -9.36 0.74 -15.13
CA ASN A 198 -8.07 0.05 -14.96
C ASN A 198 -8.05 -1.04 -13.85
N GLN A 199 -9.20 -1.40 -13.27
CA GLN A 199 -9.35 -2.39 -12.21
C GLN A 199 -9.37 -3.84 -12.71
N ALA A 200 -9.82 -4.13 -13.94
CA ALA A 200 -9.93 -5.51 -14.41
C ALA A 200 -8.55 -6.18 -14.62
N MET A 201 -7.54 -5.42 -15.06
CA MET A 201 -6.16 -5.93 -15.18
C MET A 201 -5.43 -6.01 -13.83
N ALA A 202 -5.76 -5.13 -12.88
CA ALA A 202 -5.20 -5.19 -11.53
C ALA A 202 -5.71 -6.40 -10.72
N MET A 203 -6.92 -6.88 -11.00
CA MET A 203 -7.47 -8.09 -10.37
C MET A 203 -6.78 -9.39 -10.82
N LEU A 204 -6.19 -9.43 -12.02
CA LEU A 204 -5.47 -10.59 -12.55
C LEU A 204 -4.01 -10.70 -12.08
N LEU A 205 -3.44 -9.62 -11.50
CA LEU A 205 -2.03 -9.56 -11.12
C LEU A 205 -1.77 -9.62 -9.60
N GLY A 206 -2.79 -9.86 -8.76
CA GLY A 206 -2.56 -10.14 -7.33
C GLY A 206 -1.81 -9.03 -6.57
N ILE A 207 -1.85 -7.78 -7.05
CA ILE A 207 -1.17 -6.66 -6.40
C ILE A 207 -2.07 -6.18 -5.25
N THR A 208 -1.87 -6.83 -4.12
CA THR A 208 -2.45 -6.48 -2.83
C THR A 208 -2.00 -5.05 -2.48
N THR A 209 -2.90 -4.08 -2.66
CA THR A 209 -2.69 -2.70 -2.20
C THR A 209 -2.85 -2.69 -0.68
N ALA A 210 -1.74 -2.60 0.03
CA ALA A 210 -1.73 -2.49 1.48
C ALA A 210 -2.21 -1.09 1.89
N VAL A 211 -3.48 -0.98 2.27
CA VAL A 211 -3.92 0.12 3.13
C VAL A 211 -3.64 -0.33 4.56
N CYS A 212 -2.66 0.27 5.22
CA CYS A 212 -2.43 0.07 6.65
C CYS A 212 -3.58 0.73 7.43
N PHE A 213 -4.69 0.01 7.59
CA PHE A 213 -5.68 0.28 8.60
C PHE A 213 -5.20 -0.31 9.92
N ALA A 214 -4.90 0.54 10.91
CA ALA A 214 -4.90 0.12 12.30
C ALA A 214 -6.36 -0.16 12.71
N ALA A 215 -6.88 -1.34 12.38
CA ALA A 215 -8.21 -1.78 12.78
C ALA A 215 -8.16 -2.24 14.24
N ILE A 216 -8.54 -1.38 15.17
CA ILE A 216 -8.70 -1.74 16.58
C ILE A 216 -10.05 -2.43 16.74
N LEU A 217 -10.03 -3.77 16.89
CA LEU A 217 -11.20 -4.58 17.27
C LEU A 217 -11.57 -4.34 18.75
N SER A 218 -12.04 -3.14 19.08
CA SER A 218 -12.48 -2.83 20.46
C SER A 218 -13.92 -3.29 20.75
N LYS A 219 -14.74 -3.57 19.73
CA LYS A 219 -16.17 -3.91 19.91
C LYS A 219 -16.50 -5.39 19.97
N PHE A 220 -15.61 -6.31 19.56
CA PHE A 220 -15.93 -7.74 19.58
C PHE A 220 -15.95 -8.36 20.99
N ALA A 221 -15.24 -7.77 21.95
CA ALA A 221 -15.20 -8.26 23.33
C ALA A 221 -16.49 -7.99 24.14
N ARG A 222 -17.42 -7.15 23.66
CA ARG A 222 -18.67 -6.84 24.38
C ARG A 222 -19.85 -7.78 24.06
N ARG A 223 -19.71 -8.69 23.10
CA ARG A 223 -20.82 -9.58 22.67
C ARG A 223 -20.68 -11.05 23.05
N SER A 224 -19.55 -11.50 23.61
CA SER A 224 -19.40 -12.92 24.03
C SER A 224 -19.79 -13.19 25.49
N LYS A 225 -20.50 -12.28 26.15
CA LYS A 225 -21.13 -12.51 27.45
C LYS A 225 -22.64 -12.23 27.34
N ARG A 226 -23.34 -13.15 26.70
CA ARG A 226 -24.75 -13.46 26.95
C ARG A 226 -24.93 -14.95 26.74
#